data_AF-A0AAJ5UYR8-F1
#
_entry.id   AF-A0AAJ5UYR8-F1
#
_cell.length_a   1.000
_cell.length_b   1.000
_cell.length_c   1.000
_cell.angle_alpha   90.00
_cell.angle_beta   90.00
_cell.angle_gamma   90.00
#
_symmetry.space_group_name_H-M   'P 1'
#
loop_
_entity.id
_entity.type
_entity.pdbx_description
1 polymer ?
#
loop_
_entity_poly.entity_id
_entity_poly.type
_entity_poly.pdbx_seq_one_letter_code
_entity_poly.pdbx_strand_id
1 'polypeptide(L)' 'MNTEQAILEKYNGAPLLSIDQLAEVLHRSKDGLRISLSGDNEVSRKFLPCKVRIGRRVYFRTADVAKVLEQG' A
#
# COMPACT_ATOMS: atom_id res chain seq x y z
N MET A 1 19.54 -0.48 2.84
CA MET A 1 18.38 0.34 2.43
C MET A 1 17.14 -0.47 2.76
N ASN A 2 16.32 -0.02 3.72
CA ASN A 2 15.09 -0.73 4.09
C ASN A 2 13.99 -0.43 3.05
N THR A 3 13.09 -1.37 2.79
CA THR A 3 11.88 -1.22 1.95
C THR A 3 11.11 0.07 2.25
N GLU A 4 10.97 0.44 3.53
CA GLU A 4 10.32 1.71 3.92
C GLU A 4 11.04 2.92 3.34
N GLN A 5 12.36 2.97 3.48
CA GLN A 5 13.18 4.08 2.96
C GLN A 5 13.08 4.15 1.44
N ALA A 6 13.09 3.01 0.74
CA ALA A 6 12.95 2.96 -0.71
C ALA A 6 11.60 3.54 -1.18
N ILE A 7 10.51 3.20 -0.49
CA ILE A 7 9.18 3.73 -0.81
C ILE A 7 9.10 5.23 -0.49
N LEU A 8 9.66 5.65 0.64
CA LEU A 8 9.70 7.06 1.03
C LEU A 8 10.49 7.89 0.02
N GLU A 9 11.69 7.46 -0.36
CA GLU A 9 12.52 8.15 -1.37
C GLU A 9 11.80 8.27 -2.71
N LYS A 10 11.13 7.19 -3.16
CA LYS A 10 10.36 7.19 -4.41
C LYS A 10 9.21 8.18 -4.42
N TYR A 11 8.58 8.43 -3.28
CA TYR A 11 7.40 9.30 -3.16
C TYR A 11 7.65 10.56 -2.32
N ASN A 12 8.86 11.12 -2.36
CA ASN A 12 9.23 12.40 -1.72
C ASN A 12 8.96 12.44 -0.21
N GLY A 13 9.25 11.36 0.51
CA GLY A 13 9.04 11.23 1.94
C GLY A 13 7.57 11.12 2.36
N ALA A 14 6.65 10.83 1.43
CA ALA A 14 5.23 10.76 1.74
C ALA A 14 4.92 9.58 2.70
N PRO A 15 4.36 9.84 3.90
CA PRO A 15 4.05 8.79 4.88
C PRO A 15 2.80 7.97 4.50
N LEU A 16 2.08 8.40 3.47
CA LEU A 16 0.83 7.82 3.01
C LEU A 16 0.87 7.60 1.50
N LEU A 17 0.56 6.38 1.07
CA LEU A 17 0.40 6.01 -0.33
C LEU A 17 -1.06 6.10 -0.73
N SER A 18 -1.33 6.71 -1.88
CA SER A 18 -2.61 6.53 -2.58
C SER A 18 -2.73 5.11 -3.13
N ILE A 19 -3.94 4.71 -3.56
CA ILE A 19 -4.15 3.40 -4.18
C ILE A 19 -3.37 3.24 -5.49
N ASP A 20 -3.13 4.33 -6.22
CA ASP A 20 -2.30 4.33 -7.44
C ASP A 20 -0.84 4.00 -7.10
N GLN A 21 -0.28 4.68 -6.10
CA GLN A 21 1.09 4.46 -5.64
C GLN A 21 1.26 3.07 -5.02
N LEU A 22 0.28 2.58 -4.26
CA LEU A 22 0.31 1.21 -3.75
C LEU A 22 0.30 0.19 -4.89
N ALA A 23 -0.53 0.39 -5.93
CA ALA A 23 -0.55 -0.50 -7.09
C ALA A 23 0.80 -0.51 -7.81
N GLU A 24 1.45 0.65 -7.93
CA GLU A 24 2.79 0.76 -8.50
C GLU A 24 3.86 0.05 -7.66
N VAL A 25 3.82 0.17 -6.32
CA VAL A 25 4.73 -0.57 -5.41
C VAL A 25 4.53 -2.07 -5.52
N LEU A 26 3.28 -2.53 -5.69
CA LEU A 26 2.95 -3.95 -5.81
C LEU A 26 3.09 -4.50 -7.23
N HIS A 27 3.53 -3.68 -8.19
CA HIS A 27 3.59 -4.02 -9.61
C HIS A 27 2.27 -4.59 -10.16
N ARG A 28 1.13 -4.03 -9.71
CA ARG A 28 -0.22 -4.41 -10.15
C ARG A 28 -0.93 -3.25 -10.82
N SER A 29 -1.93 -3.57 -11.64
CA SER A 29 -2.87 -2.55 -12.11
C SER A 29 -3.74 -2.05 -10.95
N LYS A 30 -4.10 -0.77 -10.99
CA LYS A 30 -4.97 -0.14 -10.00
C LYS A 30 -6.30 -0.89 -9.82
N ASP A 31 -6.94 -1.27 -10.93
CA ASP A 31 -8.23 -1.95 -10.89
C ASP A 31 -8.10 -3.39 -10.42
N GLY A 32 -7.04 -4.09 -10.83
CA GLY A 32 -6.72 -5.43 -10.30
C GLY A 32 -6.45 -5.40 -8.78
N LEU A 33 -5.78 -4.36 -8.29
CA LEU A 33 -5.56 -4.16 -6.86
C LEU A 33 -6.89 -3.88 -6.13
N ARG A 34 -7.77 -3.05 -6.68
CA ARG A 34 -9.11 -2.81 -6.10
C ARG A 34 -9.92 -4.08 -5.96
N ILE A 35 -9.94 -4.91 -7.01
CA ILE A 35 -10.63 -6.21 -6.97
C ILE A 35 -10.02 -7.08 -5.87
N SER A 36 -8.68 -7.16 -5.82
CA SER A 36 -7.97 -7.93 -4.79
C SER A 36 -8.30 -7.44 -3.37
N LEU A 37 -8.40 -6.13 -3.15
CA LEU A 37 -8.72 -5.54 -1.86
C LEU A 37 -10.20 -5.65 -1.47
N SER A 38 -11.09 -6.01 -2.40
CA SER A 38 -12.53 -6.09 -2.17
C SER A 38 -13.01 -7.48 -1.72
N GLY A 39 -12.26 -8.53 -2.06
CA GLY A 39 -12.55 -9.91 -1.63
C GLY A 39 -11.83 -10.30 -0.35
N ASP A 40 -12.07 -11.53 0.12
CA ASP A 40 -11.30 -12.13 1.23
C ASP A 40 -10.18 -13.03 0.68
N ASN A 41 -9.00 -12.44 0.53
CA ASN A 41 -7.80 -13.11 0.02
C ASN A 41 -6.53 -12.60 0.74
N GLU A 42 -5.39 -13.21 0.44
CA GLU A 42 -4.11 -12.86 1.07
C GLU A 42 -3.76 -11.37 0.93
N VAL A 43 -3.98 -10.76 -0.24
CA VAL A 43 -3.69 -9.34 -0.48
C VAL A 43 -4.59 -8.46 0.39
N SER A 44 -5.89 -8.75 0.45
CA SER A 44 -6.80 -8.00 1.31
C SER A 44 -6.41 -8.12 2.80
N ARG A 45 -6.07 -9.32 3.28
CA ARG A 45 -5.70 -9.57 4.67
C ARG A 45 -4.39 -8.87 5.05
N LYS A 46 -3.44 -8.80 4.13
CA LYS A 46 -2.14 -8.14 4.32
C LYS A 46 -2.24 -6.62 4.26
N PHE A 47 -2.93 -6.06 3.27
CA PHE A 47 -2.86 -4.61 2.97
C PHE A 47 -4.06 -3.79 3.48
N LEU A 48 -5.23 -4.38 3.76
CA LEU A 48 -6.33 -3.64 4.39
C LEU A 48 -5.99 -3.10 5.79
N PRO A 49 -5.21 -3.79 6.65
CA PRO A 49 -4.77 -3.22 7.92
C PRO A 49 -3.91 -1.95 7.79
N CYS A 50 -3.20 -1.78 6.67
CA CYS A 50 -2.39 -0.59 6.39
C CYS A 50 -3.25 0.64 6.04
N LYS A 51 -4.55 0.45 5.78
CA LYS A 51 -5.47 1.44 5.23
C LYS A 51 -5.76 2.56 6.23
N VAL A 52 -5.66 3.80 5.78
CA VAL A 52 -6.07 5.01 6.51
C VAL A 52 -7.09 5.77 5.69
N ARG A 53 -8.21 6.14 6.33
CA ARG A 53 -9.24 6.94 5.68
C ARG A 53 -9.16 8.39 6.18
N ILE A 54 -8.96 9.32 5.24
CA ILE A 54 -8.94 10.76 5.52
C ILE A 54 -10.07 11.39 4.70
N GLY A 55 -11.17 11.74 5.38
CA GLY A 55 -12.40 12.18 4.73
C GLY A 55 -12.95 11.13 3.75
N ARG A 56 -13.03 11.50 2.46
CA ARG A 56 -13.50 10.61 1.37
C ARG A 56 -12.35 9.84 0.69
N ARG A 57 -11.10 10.10 1.07
CA ARG A 57 -9.92 9.49 0.44
C ARG A 57 -9.42 8.32 1.27
N VAL A 58 -8.91 7.31 0.55
CA VAL A 58 -8.28 6.14 1.12
C VAL A 58 -6.79 6.19 0.80
N TYR A 59 -5.99 6.01 1.84
CA TYR A 59 -4.54 5.94 1.80
C TYR A 59 -4.05 4.67 2.49
N PHE A 60 -2.75 4.41 2.41
CA PHE A 60 -2.07 3.29 3.07
C PHE A 60 -0.79 3.80 3.74
N ARG A 61 -0.56 3.45 5.01
CA ARG A 61 0.66 3.87 5.73
C ARG A 61 1.89 3.23 5.11
N THR A 62 2.85 4.06 4.70
CA THR A 62 4.10 3.61 4.07
C THR A 62 4.85 2.62 4.97
N ALA A 63 4.97 2.92 6.27
CA ALA A 63 5.63 2.06 7.25
C ALA A 63 4.98 0.66 7.35
N ASP A 64 3.64 0.59 7.34
CA ASP A 64 2.95 -0.70 7.43
C ASP A 64 3.05 -1.48 6.12
N VAL A 65 2.93 -0.80 4.98
CA VAL A 65 3.10 -1.41 3.66
C VAL A 65 4.50 -2.00 3.54
N ALA A 66 5.52 -1.27 3.98
CA ALA A 66 6.91 -1.76 4.00
C ALA A 66 7.06 -3.01 4.86
N LYS A 67 6.52 -3.01 6.10
CA LYS A 67 6.55 -4.19 6.98
C LYS A 67 5.87 -5.41 6.34
N VAL A 68 4.72 -5.21 5.70
CA VAL A 68 4.00 -6.28 5.01
C VAL A 68 4.82 -6.86 3.85
N LEU A 69 5.56 -6.01 3.13
CA LEU A 69 6.46 -6.43 2.04
C LEU A 69 7.70 -7.16 2.55
N GLU A 70 8.21 -6.81 3.74
CA GLU A 70 9.35 -7.50 4.36
C GLU A 70 8.94 -8.85 5.00
N GLN A 71 7.67 -9.02 5.36
CA GLN A 71 7.13 -10.24 5.97
C GLN A 71 6.56 -11.24 4.96
N GLY A 72 6.54 -10.90 3.67
CA GLY A 72 6.01 -11.73 2.58
C GLY A 72 7.11 -12.41 1.79
#